data_AF-A0A9E2I8X9-F1
#
_entry.id   AF-A0A9E2I8X9-F1
#
_cell.length_a   1.000
_cell.length_b   1.000
_cell.length_c   1.000
_cell.angle_alpha   90.00
_cell.angle_beta   90.00
_cell.angle_gamma   90.00
#
_symmetry.space_group_name_H-M   'P 1'
#
loop_
_entity.id
_entity.type
_entity.pdbx_description
1 polymer ?
#
loop_
_entity_poly.entity_id
_entity_poly.type
_entity_poly.pdbx_seq_one_letter_code
_entity_poly.pdbx_strand_id
1 'polypeptide(L)'
;MNVDNKFKINKFREKVTKNVNKFDPWYLIEMGAPYDEYDKYIDNVVSFVINEKPDLTLLEKRLYIIFETTEFDLATNLISSLASNIYNFYIEDFGN
;
A
#
# COMPACT_ATOMS: atom_id res chain seq x y z
N MET A 1 16.18 -12.49 -10.27
CA MET A 1 15.84 -11.09 -9.92
C MET A 1 17.14 -10.32 -9.76
N ASN A 2 17.37 -9.24 -10.52
CA ASN A 2 18.62 -8.47 -10.42
C ASN A 2 18.66 -7.69 -9.07
N VAL A 3 19.85 -7.51 -8.50
CA VAL A 3 20.07 -6.86 -7.18
C VAL A 3 19.45 -5.46 -7.14
N ASP A 4 19.57 -4.71 -8.23
CA ASP A 4 19.01 -3.37 -8.37
C ASP A 4 17.47 -3.37 -8.28
N ASN A 5 16.83 -4.41 -8.83
CA ASN A 5 15.38 -4.53 -8.83
C ASN A 5 14.86 -4.90 -7.42
N LYS A 6 15.60 -5.75 -6.70
CA LYS A 6 15.29 -6.06 -5.29
C LYS A 6 15.41 -4.82 -4.41
N PHE A 7 16.44 -4.02 -4.62
CA PHE A 7 16.64 -2.77 -3.89
C PHE A 7 15.52 -1.74 -4.15
N LYS A 8 15.12 -1.58 -5.41
CA LYS A 8 13.98 -0.71 -5.79
C LYS A 8 12.68 -1.15 -5.13
N ILE A 9 12.36 -2.44 -5.14
CA ILE A 9 11.13 -2.96 -4.53
C ILE A 9 11.14 -2.77 -3.02
N ASN A 10 12.28 -2.97 -2.34
CA ASN A 10 12.38 -2.71 -0.90
C ASN A 10 12.12 -1.23 -0.57
N LYS A 11 12.70 -0.30 -1.34
CA LYS A 11 12.42 1.14 -1.19
C LYS A 11 10.96 1.48 -1.43
N PHE A 12 10.35 0.89 -2.46
CA PHE A 12 8.93 1.07 -2.75
C PHE A 12 8.07 0.55 -1.59
N ARG A 13 8.36 -0.64 -1.06
CA ARG A 13 7.69 -1.19 0.13
C ARG A 13 7.79 -0.25 1.32
N GLU A 14 8.96 0.33 1.59
CA GLU A 14 9.14 1.31 2.67
C GLU A 14 8.26 2.57 2.47
N LYS A 15 8.14 3.08 1.24
CA LYS A 15 7.23 4.21 0.93
C LYS A 15 5.77 3.82 1.18
N VAL A 16 5.35 2.65 0.70
CA VAL A 16 3.98 2.13 0.92
C VAL A 16 3.71 1.96 2.42
N THR A 17 4.64 1.37 3.17
CA THR A 17 4.54 1.17 4.63
C THR A 17 4.33 2.49 5.35
N LYS A 18 5.17 3.49 5.08
CA LYS A 18 5.04 4.83 5.69
C LYS A 18 3.72 5.49 5.34
N ASN A 19 3.24 5.32 4.11
CA ASN A 19 1.99 5.90 3.67
C ASN A 19 0.77 5.21 4.32
N VAL A 20 0.75 3.88 4.39
CA VAL A 20 -0.31 3.12 5.07
C VAL A 20 -0.35 3.46 6.56
N ASN A 21 0.79 3.44 7.26
CA ASN A 21 0.84 3.79 8.68
C ASN A 21 0.47 5.25 8.98
N LYS A 22 0.69 6.17 8.03
CA LYS A 22 0.29 7.57 8.15
C LYS A 22 -1.21 7.77 7.99
N PHE A 23 -1.82 7.07 7.03
CA PHE A 23 -3.26 7.16 6.79
C PHE A 23 -4.05 6.31 7.77
N ASP A 24 -3.46 5.23 8.27
CA ASP A 24 -4.01 4.35 9.30
C ASP A 24 -5.45 3.90 8.97
N PRO A 25 -5.65 3.10 7.90
CA PRO A 25 -6.98 2.82 7.35
C PRO A 25 -7.95 2.14 8.32
N TRP A 26 -7.45 1.55 9.41
CA TRP A 26 -8.24 0.93 10.48
C TRP A 26 -8.04 1.59 11.85
N TYR A 27 -7.38 2.75 11.91
CA TYR A 27 -7.08 3.46 13.16
C TYR A 27 -6.24 2.66 14.17
N LEU A 28 -5.48 1.66 13.71
CA LEU A 28 -4.66 0.80 14.56
C LEU A 28 -3.51 1.58 15.21
N ILE A 29 -2.82 2.43 14.45
CA ILE A 29 -1.71 3.24 14.96
C ILE A 29 -2.23 4.28 15.95
N GLU A 30 -3.38 4.90 15.67
CA GLU A 30 -4.06 5.80 16.61
C GLU A 30 -4.40 5.10 17.93
N MET A 31 -4.78 3.81 17.88
CA MET A 31 -5.05 2.99 19.05
C MET A 31 -3.78 2.46 19.76
N GLY A 32 -2.59 2.81 19.27
CA GLY A 32 -1.31 2.41 19.87
C GLY A 32 -0.81 1.03 19.44
N ALA A 33 -1.35 0.48 18.37
CA ALA A 33 -0.84 -0.76 17.80
C ALA A 33 0.56 -0.56 17.18
N PRO A 34 1.39 -1.62 17.12
CA PRO A 34 2.66 -1.60 16.44
C PRO A 34 2.57 -1.21 14.94
N TYR A 35 3.66 -0.66 14.39
CA TYR A 35 3.74 -0.24 12.98
C TYR A 35 3.78 -1.38 11.97
N ASP A 36 3.98 -2.63 12.42
CA ASP A 36 4.05 -3.84 11.61
C ASP A 36 2.69 -4.55 11.47
N GLU A 37 1.63 -4.09 12.13
CA GLU A 37 0.27 -4.66 11.99
C GLU A 37 -0.22 -4.70 10.52
N TYR A 38 0.20 -3.72 9.72
CA TYR A 38 -0.15 -3.65 8.31
C TYR A 38 0.76 -4.47 7.39
N ASP A 39 1.84 -5.09 7.88
CA ASP A 39 2.90 -5.65 7.02
C ASP A 39 2.38 -6.67 6.00
N LYS A 40 1.48 -7.57 6.42
CA LYS A 40 0.86 -8.56 5.53
C LYS A 40 0.07 -7.89 4.40
N TYR A 41 -0.65 -6.81 4.71
CA TYR A 41 -1.47 -6.08 3.73
C TYR A 41 -0.59 -5.26 2.79
N ILE A 42 0.47 -4.65 3.33
CA ILE A 42 1.49 -3.95 2.56
C ILE A 42 2.17 -4.91 1.56
N ASP A 43 2.52 -6.13 1.99
CA ASP A 43 3.12 -7.12 1.10
C ASP A 43 2.19 -7.50 -0.06
N ASN A 44 0.88 -7.63 0.21
CA ASN A 44 -0.13 -7.86 -0.83
C ASN A 44 -0.23 -6.69 -1.81
N VAL A 45 -0.22 -5.45 -1.31
CA VAL A 45 -0.25 -4.23 -2.14
C VAL A 45 0.99 -4.16 -3.02
N VAL A 46 2.17 -4.33 -2.44
CA VAL A 46 3.44 -4.25 -3.17
C VAL A 46 3.51 -5.33 -4.24
N SER A 47 3.18 -6.58 -3.89
CA SER A 47 3.14 -7.69 -4.84
C SER A 47 2.20 -7.40 -6.00
N PHE A 48 0.99 -6.90 -5.71
CA PHE A 48 0.01 -6.55 -6.72
C PHE A 48 0.52 -5.46 -7.68
N VAL A 49 1.03 -4.35 -7.13
CA VAL A 49 1.49 -3.21 -7.94
C VAL A 49 2.66 -3.61 -8.85
N ILE A 50 3.62 -4.36 -8.31
CA ILE A 50 4.82 -4.76 -9.07
C ILE A 50 4.49 -5.75 -10.20
N ASN A 51 3.62 -6.73 -9.93
CA ASN A 51 3.35 -7.81 -10.87
C ASN A 51 2.29 -7.42 -11.91
N GLU A 52 1.22 -6.76 -11.47
CA GLU A 52 0.05 -6.47 -12.33
C GLU A 52 0.13 -5.09 -12.98
N LYS A 53 0.96 -4.18 -12.44
CA LYS A 53 1.14 -2.81 -12.96
C LYS A 53 -0.20 -2.10 -13.20
N PRO A 54 -1.07 -2.04 -12.18
CA PRO A 54 -2.43 -1.55 -12.32
C PRO A 54 -2.44 -0.05 -12.68
N ASP A 55 -3.49 0.38 -13.39
CA ASP A 55 -3.85 1.79 -13.39
C ASP A 55 -4.40 2.23 -12.01
N LEU A 56 -4.57 3.54 -11.83
CA LEU A 56 -5.04 4.09 -10.56
C LEU A 56 -6.41 3.52 -10.13
N THR A 57 -7.33 3.35 -11.08
CA THR A 57 -8.69 2.86 -10.79
C THR A 57 -8.67 1.41 -10.33
N LEU A 58 -7.86 0.56 -10.96
CA LEU A 58 -7.70 -0.83 -10.58
C LEU A 58 -6.97 -0.96 -9.24
N LEU A 59 -5.95 -0.13 -8.99
CA LEU A 59 -5.27 -0.07 -7.70
C LEU A 59 -6.23 0.29 -6.58
N GLU A 60 -7.03 1.33 -6.74
CA GLU A 60 -8.01 1.76 -5.75
C GLU A 60 -8.98 0.62 -5.39
N LYS A 61 -9.59 -0.03 -6.39
CA LYS A 61 -10.48 -1.19 -6.17
C LYS A 61 -9.78 -2.32 -5.42
N ARG A 62 -8.52 -2.59 -5.75
CA ARG A 62 -7.75 -3.63 -5.08
C ARG A 62 -7.43 -3.28 -3.63
N LEU A 63 -7.16 -2.01 -3.32
CA LEU A 63 -6.94 -1.56 -1.94
C LEU A 63 -8.20 -1.72 -1.10
N TYR A 64 -9.38 -1.41 -1.64
CA TYR A 64 -10.64 -1.72 -0.96
C TYR A 64 -10.71 -3.20 -0.59
N ILE A 65 -10.45 -4.10 -1.54
CA ILE A 65 -10.50 -5.56 -1.28
C ILE A 65 -9.43 -6.01 -0.27
N ILE A 66 -8.22 -5.43 -0.31
CA ILE A 66 -7.14 -5.81 0.59
C ILE A 66 -7.44 -5.37 2.04
N PHE A 67 -7.98 -4.18 2.22
CA PHE A 67 -8.24 -3.61 3.55
C PHE A 67 -9.68 -3.84 4.04
N GLU A 68 -10.56 -4.40 3.23
CA GLU A 68 -11.88 -4.83 3.67
C GLU A 68 -11.75 -6.11 4.52
N THR A 69 -12.16 -6.00 5.78
CA THR A 69 -12.18 -7.09 6.75
C THR A 69 -13.39 -6.93 7.65
N THR A 70 -13.83 -8.01 8.29
CA THR A 70 -14.88 -7.98 9.32
C THR A 70 -14.36 -7.58 10.69
N GLU A 71 -13.03 -7.50 10.87
CA GLU A 71 -12.37 -7.26 12.15
C GLU A 71 -12.30 -5.78 12.52
N PHE A 72 -12.21 -4.90 11.52
CA PHE A 72 -11.97 -3.47 11.70
C PHE A 72 -12.81 -2.64 10.72
N ASP A 73 -13.30 -1.49 11.19
CA ASP A 73 -13.98 -0.53 10.33
C ASP A 73 -12.98 0.17 9.41
N LEU A 74 -13.23 0.08 8.12
CA LEU A 74 -12.37 0.71 7.11
C LEU A 74 -12.72 2.20 6.95
N ALA A 75 -11.71 3.06 7.09
CA ALA A 75 -11.78 4.47 6.72
C ALA A 75 -11.80 4.64 5.18
N THR A 76 -12.94 4.32 4.56
CA THR A 76 -13.10 4.28 3.09
C THR A 76 -12.73 5.59 2.41
N ASN A 77 -12.97 6.73 3.06
CA ASN A 77 -12.58 8.05 2.59
C ASN A 77 -11.06 8.23 2.40
N LEU A 78 -10.24 7.37 3.00
CA LEU A 78 -8.78 7.42 2.91
C LEU A 78 -8.23 6.56 1.76
N ILE A 79 -9.00 5.59 1.27
CA ILE A 79 -8.51 4.62 0.26
C ILE A 79 -8.16 5.29 -1.06
N SER A 80 -8.95 6.25 -1.56
CA SER A 80 -8.64 6.94 -2.82
C SER A 80 -7.34 7.76 -2.73
N SER A 81 -7.10 8.39 -1.57
CA SER A 81 -5.85 9.12 -1.31
C SER A 81 -4.66 8.17 -1.19
N LEU A 82 -4.85 7.03 -0.52
CA LEU A 82 -3.86 5.99 -0.39
C LEU A 82 -3.47 5.42 -1.77
N ALA A 83 -4.45 5.11 -2.61
CA ALA A 83 -4.28 4.65 -3.98
C ALA A 83 -3.47 5.63 -4.82
N SER A 84 -3.84 6.92 -4.78
CA SER A 84 -3.16 7.98 -5.53
C SER A 84 -1.68 8.09 -5.14
N ASN A 85 -1.37 8.06 -3.84
CA ASN A 85 0.02 8.14 -3.37
C ASN A 85 0.83 6.91 -3.79
N ILE A 86 0.27 5.71 -3.63
CA ILE A 86 0.95 4.47 -4.01
C ILE A 86 1.20 4.43 -5.52
N TYR A 87 0.22 4.87 -6.33
CA TYR A 87 0.38 4.97 -7.77
C TYR A 87 1.51 5.94 -8.14
N ASN A 88 1.57 7.12 -7.51
CA ASN A 88 2.64 8.07 -7.74
C ASN A 88 4.02 7.50 -7.38
N PHE A 89 4.15 6.81 -6.24
CA PHE A 89 5.40 6.13 -5.87
C PHE A 89 5.82 5.10 -6.92
N TYR A 90 4.86 4.36 -7.48
CA TYR A 90 5.11 3.37 -8.51
C TYR A 90 5.61 4.03 -9.81
N ILE A 91 4.97 5.10 -10.25
CA ILE A 91 5.41 5.85 -11.44
C ILE A 91 6.80 6.46 -11.22
N GLU A 92 7.10 7.01 -10.04
CA GLU A 92 8.44 7.55 -9.73
C GLU A 92 9.55 6.49 -9.75
N ASP A 93 9.29 5.29 -9.22
CA ASP A 93 10.32 4.26 -9.04
C ASP A 93 10.45 3.31 -10.24
N PHE A 94 9.36 3.14 -11.01
CA PHE A 94 9.23 2.15 -12.08
C PHE A 94 8.61 2.66 -13.39
N GLY A 95 8.06 3.88 -13.43
CA GLY A 95 7.62 4.52 -14.67
C GLY A 95 8.83 4.88 -15.53
N ASN A 96 8.83 4.41 -16.78
CA ASN A 96 9.85 4.76 -17.77
C ASN A 96 9.66 6.18 -18.27
#